data_AF-X1V790-F1
#
_entry.id   AF-X1V790-F1
#
_cell.length_a   1.000
_cell.length_b   1.000
_cell.length_c   1.000
_cell.angle_alpha   90.00
_cell.angle_beta   90.00
_cell.angle_gamma   90.00
#
_symmetry.space_group_name_H-M   'P 1'
#
loop_
_entity.id
_entity.type
_entity.pdbx_description
1 polymer ?
#
loop_
_entity_poly.entity_id
_entity_poly.type
_entity_poly.pdbx_seq_one_letter_code
_entity_poly.pdbx_strand_id
1 'polypeptide(L)'
;HKALGRTLTIEHIGDGFNEIIKQHGPLGHGNEVAWAIWGLLALQIPLKEKSATIAASMNDSIVAILTLDADKKGLVPSGVDYSDYELFMTAENLYGEQWLLAYEANVKGWLPSVGTADHVKDDECFNFLKINGVCFYDDTLSPRIEPQLPPEPGEEEEY
;
A
#
# COMPACT_ATOMS: atom_id res chain seq x y z
N HIS A 1 -39.36 -1.32 12.62
CA HIS A 1 -38.68 -0.56 11.54
C HIS A 1 -37.63 -1.48 10.91
N LYS A 2 -37.90 -2.00 9.71
CA LYS A 2 -36.90 -2.75 8.93
C LYS A 2 -35.87 -1.73 8.46
N ALA A 3 -34.64 -1.78 8.94
CA ALA A 3 -33.58 -0.97 8.36
C ALA A 3 -33.57 -1.28 6.85
N LEU A 4 -33.78 -0.27 6.02
CA LEU A 4 -33.56 -0.35 4.57
C LEU A 4 -32.06 -0.53 4.37
N GLY A 5 -31.57 -1.75 4.54
CA GLY A 5 -30.19 -2.11 4.26
C GLY A 5 -29.95 -1.83 2.78
N ARG A 6 -29.08 -0.86 2.47
CA ARG A 6 -28.59 -0.68 1.11
C ARG A 6 -27.78 -1.91 0.75
N THR A 7 -27.96 -2.42 -0.47
CA THR A 7 -27.09 -3.47 -1.01
C THR A 7 -25.67 -2.91 -1.11
N LEU A 8 -24.79 -3.38 -0.26
CA LEU A 8 -23.37 -3.05 -0.32
C LEU A 8 -22.75 -3.86 -1.46
N THR A 9 -22.30 -3.17 -2.51
CA THR A 9 -21.59 -3.79 -3.64
C THR A 9 -20.10 -3.52 -3.52
N ILE A 10 -19.28 -4.36 -4.16
CA ILE A 10 -17.82 -4.18 -4.17
C ILE A 10 -17.40 -2.83 -4.76
N GLU A 11 -18.19 -2.33 -5.72
CA GLU A 11 -18.03 -1.00 -6.34
C GLU A 11 -18.22 0.12 -5.32
N HIS A 12 -19.28 0.08 -4.52
CA HIS A 12 -19.52 1.08 -3.48
C HIS A 12 -18.45 1.06 -2.38
N ILE A 13 -17.90 -0.12 -2.07
CA ILE A 13 -16.75 -0.26 -1.14
C ILE A 13 -15.52 0.42 -1.77
N GLY A 14 -15.23 0.12 -3.04
CA GLY A 14 -14.15 0.75 -3.79
C GLY A 14 -14.26 2.27 -3.85
N ASP A 15 -15.47 2.79 -4.06
CA ASP A 15 -15.77 4.22 -4.04
C ASP A 15 -15.45 4.84 -2.68
N GLY A 16 -15.81 4.17 -1.59
CA GLY A 16 -15.51 4.60 -0.23
C GLY A 16 -14.01 4.73 0.03
N PHE A 17 -13.22 3.70 -0.27
CA PHE A 17 -11.77 3.76 -0.09
C PHE A 17 -11.11 4.84 -0.96
N ASN A 18 -11.52 4.96 -2.22
CA ASN A 18 -11.03 6.01 -3.09
C ASN A 18 -11.40 7.42 -2.59
N GLU A 19 -12.58 7.58 -1.96
CA GLU A 19 -12.97 8.84 -1.34
C GLU A 19 -12.09 9.19 -0.14
N ILE A 20 -11.75 8.21 0.71
CA ILE A 20 -10.80 8.41 1.82
C ILE A 20 -9.46 8.93 1.28
N ILE A 21 -8.89 8.30 0.25
CA ILE A 21 -7.62 8.74 -0.36
C ILE A 21 -7.72 10.19 -0.83
N LYS A 22 -8.79 10.56 -1.53
CA LYS A 22 -8.98 11.92 -2.06
C LYS A 22 -9.15 12.97 -0.96
N GLN A 23 -9.78 12.64 0.16
CA GLN A 23 -10.03 13.58 1.25
C GLN A 23 -8.82 13.72 2.17
N HIS A 24 -8.15 12.61 2.48
CA HIS A 24 -7.10 12.53 3.49
C HIS A 24 -5.70 12.70 2.91
N GLY A 25 -5.48 12.36 1.64
CA GLY A 25 -4.18 12.51 0.98
C GLY A 25 -3.66 13.95 0.96
N PRO A 26 -4.44 14.94 0.50
CA PRO A 26 -4.02 16.35 0.51
C PRO A 26 -3.77 16.93 1.90
N LEU A 27 -4.28 16.28 2.95
CA LEU A 27 -4.09 16.68 4.35
C LEU A 27 -2.85 16.01 4.99
N GLY A 28 -2.14 15.14 4.27
CA GLY A 28 -0.99 14.41 4.80
C GLY A 28 -1.36 13.34 5.82
N HIS A 29 -2.62 12.89 5.86
CA HIS A 29 -3.08 11.84 6.78
C HIS A 29 -2.68 10.46 6.26
N GLY A 30 -1.38 10.16 6.24
CA GLY A 30 -0.78 8.94 5.68
C GLY A 30 -1.43 7.64 6.15
N ASN A 31 -1.76 7.54 7.44
CA ASN A 31 -2.40 6.34 8.02
C ASN A 31 -3.76 6.01 7.38
N GLU A 32 -4.61 7.00 7.13
CA GLU A 32 -5.94 6.80 6.52
C GLU A 32 -5.81 6.39 5.06
N VAL A 33 -4.87 7.01 4.35
CA VAL A 33 -4.57 6.68 2.95
C VAL A 33 -3.98 5.27 2.84
N ALA A 34 -3.02 4.92 3.70
CA ALA A 34 -2.42 3.60 3.74
C ALA A 34 -3.46 2.51 3.99
N TRP A 35 -4.35 2.70 4.97
CA TRP A 35 -5.45 1.75 5.22
C TRP A 35 -6.40 1.62 4.04
N ALA A 36 -6.71 2.73 3.36
CA ALA A 36 -7.58 2.69 2.19
C ALA A 36 -6.93 1.95 1.01
N ILE A 37 -5.65 2.18 0.72
CA ILE A 37 -4.92 1.47 -0.34
C ILE A 37 -4.78 -0.01 0.02
N TRP A 38 -4.45 -0.33 1.27
CA TRP A 38 -4.42 -1.72 1.74
C TRP A 38 -5.78 -2.41 1.57
N GLY A 39 -6.89 -1.73 1.88
CA GLY A 39 -8.23 -2.28 1.67
C GLY A 39 -8.53 -2.56 0.20
N LEU A 40 -8.11 -1.67 -0.71
CA LEU A 40 -8.20 -1.87 -2.15
C LEU A 40 -7.36 -3.07 -2.62
N LEU A 41 -6.12 -3.21 -2.13
CA LEU A 41 -5.24 -4.35 -2.37
C LEU A 41 -5.87 -5.67 -1.88
N ALA A 42 -6.34 -5.72 -0.63
CA ALA A 42 -6.93 -6.91 -0.03
C ALA A 42 -8.19 -7.38 -0.79
N LEU A 43 -8.97 -6.44 -1.33
CA LEU A 43 -10.19 -6.72 -2.09
C LEU A 43 -9.99 -6.83 -3.60
N GLN A 44 -8.76 -6.62 -4.10
CA GLN A 44 -8.43 -6.60 -5.52
C GLN A 44 -9.27 -5.59 -6.32
N ILE A 45 -9.47 -4.40 -5.74
CA ILE A 45 -10.20 -3.28 -6.35
C ILE A 45 -9.18 -2.25 -6.85
N PRO A 46 -9.28 -1.73 -8.08
CA PRO A 46 -8.34 -0.73 -8.58
C PRO A 46 -8.52 0.64 -7.91
N LEU A 47 -7.42 1.37 -7.81
CA LEU A 47 -7.43 2.80 -7.52
C LEU A 47 -8.04 3.54 -8.73
N LYS A 48 -8.78 4.61 -8.44
CA LYS A 48 -9.23 5.57 -9.45
C LYS A 48 -8.10 6.55 -9.76
N GLU A 49 -8.08 7.07 -10.99
CA GLU A 49 -7.04 7.97 -11.51
C GLU A 49 -6.65 9.08 -10.52
N LYS A 50 -7.63 9.86 -10.05
CA LYS A 50 -7.39 10.93 -9.09
C LYS A 50 -6.81 10.45 -7.75
N SER A 51 -7.26 9.31 -7.25
CA SER A 51 -6.75 8.73 -6.00
C SER A 51 -5.31 8.25 -6.17
N ALA A 52 -5.01 7.62 -7.30
CA ALA A 52 -3.67 7.16 -7.63
C ALA A 52 -2.68 8.32 -7.78
N THR A 53 -3.07 9.40 -8.47
CA THR A 53 -2.24 10.62 -8.56
C THR A 53 -1.97 11.23 -7.19
N ILE A 54 -3.00 11.33 -6.33
CA ILE A 54 -2.84 11.86 -4.97
C ILE A 54 -1.89 11.00 -4.17
N ALA A 55 -2.09 9.67 -4.21
CA ALA A 55 -1.21 8.74 -3.50
C ALA A 55 0.23 8.90 -3.98
N ALA A 56 0.46 8.90 -5.30
CA ALA A 56 1.79 9.02 -5.93
C ALA A 56 2.54 10.33 -5.60
N SER A 57 1.84 11.38 -5.18
CA SER A 57 2.44 12.66 -4.77
C SER A 57 2.60 12.81 -3.25
N MET A 58 2.25 11.79 -2.45
CA MET A 58 2.38 11.86 -1.00
C MET A 58 3.81 11.58 -0.55
N ASN A 59 4.33 12.44 0.32
CA ASN A 59 5.62 12.25 0.98
C ASN A 59 5.46 11.31 2.20
N ASP A 60 5.09 10.05 1.98
CA ASP A 60 4.89 9.02 3.01
C ASP A 60 5.33 7.64 2.49
N SER A 61 6.31 7.02 3.15
CA SER A 61 6.90 5.75 2.69
C SER A 61 5.89 4.61 2.64
N ILE A 62 4.94 4.56 3.56
CA ILE A 62 3.97 3.47 3.64
C ILE A 62 2.96 3.62 2.50
N VAL A 63 2.47 4.83 2.27
CA VAL A 63 1.60 5.13 1.13
C VAL A 63 2.32 4.82 -0.19
N ALA A 64 3.58 5.20 -0.31
CA ALA A 64 4.38 4.93 -1.51
C ALA A 64 4.55 3.45 -1.80
N ILE A 65 4.96 2.66 -0.80
CA ILE A 65 5.12 1.20 -0.92
C ILE A 65 3.80 0.52 -1.31
N LEU A 66 2.69 0.87 -0.65
CA LEU A 66 1.38 0.30 -0.98
C LEU A 66 0.91 0.71 -2.38
N THR A 67 1.23 1.92 -2.82
CA THR A 67 0.88 2.38 -4.18
C THR A 67 1.68 1.62 -5.23
N LEU A 68 2.97 1.40 -5.00
CA LEU A 68 3.83 0.63 -5.91
C LEU A 68 3.41 -0.86 -5.94
N ASP A 69 3.05 -1.45 -4.81
CA ASP A 69 2.49 -2.81 -4.77
C ASP A 69 1.19 -2.91 -5.60
N ALA A 70 0.28 -1.94 -5.42
CA ALA A 70 -0.94 -1.88 -6.20
C ALA A 70 -0.66 -1.76 -7.70
N ASP A 71 0.34 -0.98 -8.10
CA ASP A 71 0.77 -0.85 -9.50
C ASP A 71 1.32 -2.16 -10.06
N LYS A 72 2.20 -2.87 -9.32
CA LYS A 72 2.71 -4.18 -9.73
C LYS A 72 1.62 -5.24 -9.85
N LYS A 73 0.52 -5.09 -9.11
CA LYS A 73 -0.68 -5.94 -9.22
C LYS A 73 -1.67 -5.49 -10.29
N GLY A 74 -1.38 -4.42 -11.04
CA GLY A 74 -2.26 -3.89 -12.09
C GLY A 74 -3.52 -3.21 -11.56
N LEU A 75 -3.50 -2.77 -10.29
CA LEU A 75 -4.60 -2.08 -9.63
C LEU A 75 -4.45 -0.55 -9.69
N VAL A 76 -3.41 -0.03 -10.33
CA VAL A 76 -3.22 1.40 -10.58
C VAL A 76 -3.46 1.70 -12.07
N PRO A 77 -4.16 2.79 -12.41
CA PRO A 77 -4.32 3.21 -13.80
C PRO A 77 -2.97 3.50 -14.47
N SER A 78 -2.84 3.15 -15.75
CA SER A 78 -1.62 3.43 -16.52
C SER A 78 -1.32 4.93 -16.59
N GLY A 79 -0.04 5.30 -16.52
CA GLY A 79 0.42 6.68 -16.71
C GLY A 79 0.45 7.54 -15.43
N VAL A 80 0.34 6.92 -14.26
CA VAL A 80 0.66 7.57 -12.98
C VAL A 80 2.14 7.93 -12.95
N ASP A 81 2.42 9.15 -12.49
CA ASP A 81 3.76 9.69 -12.36
C ASP A 81 4.31 9.39 -10.96
N TYR A 82 5.47 8.73 -10.91
CA TYR A 82 6.19 8.38 -9.68
C TYR A 82 7.47 9.20 -9.49
N SER A 83 7.65 10.29 -10.25
CA SER A 83 8.84 11.13 -10.18
C SER A 83 9.17 11.57 -8.76
N ASP A 84 8.16 11.90 -7.94
CA ASP A 84 8.35 12.27 -6.54
C ASP A 84 8.97 11.13 -5.70
N TYR A 85 8.60 9.88 -5.97
CA TYR A 85 9.19 8.72 -5.30
C TYR A 85 10.62 8.45 -5.79
N GLU A 86 10.85 8.61 -7.10
CA GLU A 86 12.16 8.41 -7.72
C GLU A 86 13.22 9.36 -7.13
N LEU A 87 12.83 10.57 -6.71
CA LEU A 87 13.72 11.51 -6.03
C LEU A 87 14.30 10.97 -4.71
N PHE A 88 13.61 10.01 -4.07
CA PHE A 88 14.08 9.39 -2.84
C PHE A 88 15.04 8.21 -3.06
N MET A 89 15.28 7.78 -4.31
CA MET A 89 16.13 6.63 -4.63
C MET A 89 17.64 6.98 -4.59
N THR A 90 18.09 7.52 -3.46
CA THR A 90 19.45 8.02 -3.23
C THR A 90 20.03 7.48 -1.92
N ALA A 91 21.36 7.45 -1.79
CA ALA A 91 22.03 7.00 -0.58
C ALA A 91 21.74 7.91 0.64
N GLU A 92 21.52 9.21 0.41
CA GLU A 92 21.14 10.16 1.47
C GLU A 92 19.79 9.80 2.09
N ASN A 93 18.80 9.43 1.27
CA ASN A 93 17.47 9.11 1.75
C ASN A 93 17.40 7.79 2.51
N LEU A 94 18.40 6.90 2.40
CA LEU A 94 18.51 5.72 3.26
C LEU A 94 18.67 6.07 4.74
N TYR A 95 19.13 7.28 5.06
CA TYR A 95 19.24 7.78 6.43
C TYR A 95 18.22 8.89 6.72
N GLY A 96 17.27 9.12 5.81
CA GLY A 96 16.22 10.13 5.90
C GLY A 96 14.86 9.57 6.32
N GLU A 97 13.85 10.43 6.26
CA GLU A 97 12.47 10.05 6.61
C GLU A 97 11.88 9.00 5.65
N GLN A 98 12.32 9.01 4.38
CA GLN A 98 11.86 8.10 3.33
C GLN A 98 12.76 6.86 3.16
N TRP A 99 13.55 6.50 4.18
CA TRP A 99 14.50 5.38 4.10
C TRP A 99 13.83 4.07 3.71
N LEU A 100 12.61 3.83 4.20
CA LEU A 100 11.90 2.58 3.97
C LEU A 100 11.52 2.46 2.50
N LEU A 101 11.02 3.54 1.89
CA LEU A 101 10.75 3.59 0.45
C LEU A 101 12.03 3.42 -0.37
N ALA A 102 13.09 4.17 -0.05
CA ALA A 102 14.38 4.10 -0.74
C ALA A 102 14.96 2.68 -0.76
N TYR A 103 14.90 2.00 0.38
CA TYR A 103 15.35 0.62 0.51
C TYR A 103 14.44 -0.38 -0.21
N GLU A 104 13.13 -0.40 0.12
CA GLU A 104 12.20 -1.42 -0.38
C GLU A 104 12.01 -1.38 -1.89
N ALA A 105 11.85 -0.17 -2.46
CA ALA A 105 11.64 -0.02 -3.89
C ALA A 105 12.87 -0.50 -4.69
N ASN A 106 14.07 -0.33 -4.15
CA ASN A 106 15.29 -0.86 -4.74
C ASN A 106 15.39 -2.39 -4.59
N VAL A 107 15.18 -2.94 -3.39
CA VAL A 107 15.28 -4.39 -3.12
C VAL A 107 14.28 -5.18 -3.95
N LYS A 108 13.06 -4.66 -4.13
CA LYS A 108 12.03 -5.29 -4.96
C LYS A 108 12.12 -4.94 -6.44
N GLY A 109 13.06 -4.08 -6.85
CA GLY A 109 13.23 -3.64 -8.24
C GLY A 109 12.02 -2.87 -8.78
N TRP A 110 11.32 -2.15 -7.91
CA TRP A 110 10.13 -1.38 -8.26
C TRP A 110 10.47 -0.02 -8.86
N LEU A 111 11.51 0.65 -8.35
CA LEU A 111 12.02 1.93 -8.84
C LEU A 111 13.54 1.87 -9.06
N PRO A 112 14.07 2.58 -10.07
CA PRO A 112 15.50 2.66 -10.30
C PRO A 112 16.19 3.58 -9.29
N SER A 113 17.50 3.36 -9.08
CA SER A 113 18.32 4.32 -8.34
C SER A 113 18.52 5.61 -9.13
N VAL A 114 18.65 6.75 -8.45
CA VAL A 114 19.05 7.99 -9.11
C VAL A 114 20.50 7.85 -9.59
N GLY A 115 20.69 7.92 -10.92
CA GLY A 115 22.00 7.73 -11.56
C GLY A 115 22.22 6.30 -12.04
N THR A 116 23.48 5.88 -12.14
CA THR A 116 23.86 4.56 -12.68
C THR A 116 24.26 3.55 -11.60
N ALA A 117 24.46 4.01 -10.37
CA ALA A 117 24.91 3.21 -9.24
C ALA A 117 23.72 2.75 -8.39
N ASP A 118 23.84 1.57 -7.76
CA ASP A 118 22.79 1.01 -6.92
C ASP A 118 22.96 1.55 -5.49
N HIS A 119 22.15 2.55 -5.13
CA HIS A 119 22.33 3.30 -3.90
C HIS A 119 22.22 2.46 -2.61
N VAL A 120 21.50 1.33 -2.65
CA VAL A 120 21.40 0.40 -1.52
C VAL A 120 22.60 -0.53 -1.45
N LYS A 121 23.05 -1.03 -2.60
CA LYS A 121 24.19 -1.95 -2.68
C LYS A 121 25.51 -1.26 -2.30
N ASP A 122 25.64 0.02 -2.64
CA ASP A 122 26.88 0.76 -2.41
C ASP A 122 26.98 1.35 -0.99
N ASP A 123 25.89 1.31 -0.21
CA ASP A 123 25.88 1.69 1.21
C ASP A 123 26.21 0.50 2.12
N GLU A 124 27.20 0.63 3.01
CA GLU A 124 27.67 -0.50 3.86
C GLU A 124 26.58 -1.08 4.77
N CYS A 125 25.73 -0.23 5.38
CA CYS A 125 24.71 -0.66 6.33
C CYS A 125 23.54 -1.33 5.61
N PHE A 126 23.05 -0.71 4.54
CA PHE A 126 21.87 -1.18 3.83
C PHE A 126 22.20 -2.32 2.85
N ASN A 127 23.41 -2.36 2.31
CA ASN A 127 23.87 -3.51 1.54
C ASN A 127 23.90 -4.77 2.41
N PHE A 128 24.31 -4.66 3.69
CA PHE A 128 24.24 -5.80 4.61
C PHE A 128 22.82 -6.36 4.73
N LEU A 129 21.79 -5.52 4.81
CA LEU A 129 20.40 -5.97 4.83
C LEU A 129 20.00 -6.63 3.49
N LYS A 130 20.35 -5.98 2.38
CA LYS A 130 20.02 -6.45 1.03
C LYS A 130 20.63 -7.80 0.70
N ILE A 131 21.91 -8.04 1.00
CA ILE A 131 22.56 -9.34 0.75
C ILE A 131 21.99 -10.48 1.61
N ASN A 132 21.41 -10.14 2.77
CA ASN A 132 20.72 -11.09 3.63
C ASN A 132 19.24 -11.28 3.25
N GLY A 133 18.76 -10.63 2.19
CA GLY A 133 17.39 -10.77 1.71
C GLY A 133 16.34 -10.17 2.64
N VAL A 134 16.71 -9.17 3.45
CA VAL A 134 15.76 -8.50 4.35
C VAL A 134 14.76 -7.69 3.52
N CYS A 135 13.47 -7.98 3.69
CA CYS A 135 12.35 -7.17 3.22
C CYS A 135 11.47 -6.82 4.43
N PHE A 136 11.07 -5.57 4.55
CA PHE A 136 10.17 -5.05 5.57
C PHE A 136 8.71 -5.12 5.12
N TYR A 137 8.46 -5.05 3.81
CA TYR A 137 7.12 -5.18 3.24
C TYR A 137 6.96 -6.54 2.54
N ASP A 138 5.89 -7.25 2.90
CA ASP A 138 5.46 -8.46 2.23
C ASP A 138 4.34 -8.11 1.23
N ASP A 139 4.65 -8.20 -0.06
CA ASP A 139 3.73 -7.96 -1.16
C ASP A 139 2.88 -9.20 -1.49
N THR A 140 3.07 -10.31 -0.78
CA THR A 140 2.16 -11.45 -0.87
C THR A 140 0.88 -11.13 -0.10
N LEU A 141 -0.27 -11.36 -0.76
CA LEU A 141 -1.55 -11.23 -0.06
C LEU A 141 -1.66 -12.37 0.95
N SER A 142 -1.95 -12.01 2.21
CA SER A 142 -2.24 -13.00 3.25
C SER A 142 -3.31 -13.98 2.72
N PRO A 143 -3.14 -15.30 2.91
CA PRO A 143 -4.09 -16.27 2.42
C PRO A 143 -5.50 -15.90 2.91
N ARG A 144 -6.50 -16.03 2.04
CA ARG A 144 -7.91 -15.79 2.42
C ARG A 144 -8.20 -16.51 3.72
N ILE A 145 -8.37 -15.75 4.80
CA ILE A 145 -8.92 -16.28 6.04
C ILE A 145 -10.41 -16.46 5.77
N GLU A 146 -10.84 -17.70 5.58
CA GLU A 146 -12.27 -17.97 5.47
C GLU A 146 -12.94 -17.54 6.78
N PRO A 147 -14.01 -16.71 6.72
CA PRO A 147 -14.73 -16.33 7.91
C PRO A 147 -15.26 -17.59 8.59
N GLN A 148 -14.83 -17.84 9.83
CA GLN A 148 -15.48 -18.87 10.62
C GLN A 148 -16.86 -18.35 11.02
N LEU A 149 -17.90 -19.09 10.66
CA LEU A 149 -19.22 -18.81 11.19
C LEU A 149 -19.16 -18.95 12.73
N PRO A 150 -19.86 -18.10 13.48
CA PRO A 150 -20.02 -18.32 14.91
C PRO A 150 -20.58 -19.73 15.14
N PRO A 151 -20.19 -20.43 16.22
CA PRO A 151 -20.85 -21.68 16.58
C PRO A 151 -22.35 -21.42 16.69
N GLU A 152 -23.16 -22.35 16.17
CA GLU A 152 -24.61 -22.27 16.36
C GLU A 152 -24.91 -22.17 17.86
N PRO A 153 -25.83 -21.27 18.29
CA PRO A 153 -26.20 -21.19 19.68
C PRO A 153 -26.65 -22.59 20.13
N GLY A 154 -25.93 -23.17 21.09
CA GLY A 154 -26.29 -24.47 21.65
C GLY A 154 -27.71 -24.42 22.17
N GLU A 155 -28.49 -25.46 21.89
CA GLU A 155 -29.82 -25.67 22.47
C GLU A 155 -29.72 -25.37 23.97
N GLU A 156 -30.45 -24.34 24.39
CA GLU A 156 -30.51 -23.92 25.78
C GLU A 156 -30.82 -25.17 26.62
N GLU A 157 -29.89 -25.57 27.50
CA GLU A 157 -30.20 -26.54 28.55
C GLU A 157 -31.36 -25.95 29.36
N GLU A 158 -32.57 -26.47 29.14
CA GLU A 158 -33.73 -26.22 30.00
C GLU A 158 -33.34 -26.59 31.43
N TYR A 159 -33.12 -25.58 32.27
CA TYR A 159 -32.99 -25.70 33.72
C TYR A 159 -34.38 -25.71 34.38
#